data_AF-A0A3C0VES0-F1
#
_entry.id   AF-A0A3C0VES0-F1
#
_cell.length_a   1.000
_cell.length_b   1.000
_cell.length_c   1.000
_cell.angle_alpha   90.00
_cell.angle_beta   90.00
_cell.angle_gamma   90.00
#
_symmetry.space_group_name_H-M   'P 1'
#
loop_
_entity.id
_entity.type
_entity.pdbx_description
1 polymer ?
#
loop_
_entity_poly.entity_id
_entity_poly.type
_entity_poly.pdbx_seq_one_letter_code
_entity_poly.pdbx_strand_id
1 'polypeptide(L)'
;AGGGAPAGGGAPGGAEGGGEEEIKKVLQDAASAGSIAESRVDQILQSILSSGPYTNLIDMLFKTGMTAEEFNAVASRFTASSGQDGAASLINVNSAPKEVLMTLPGLSEADAEALIAYRRNAGGSSAAASGSGAQSSTASTGPLAGIGWVSEALPREKAVAIGGAVTTLSTQRSADIVAVSGDGRAFERYRMVYDGSGESPRLVLWQRLTHLGWPLDASILTSLRSGASLAELPRTTRRGVF
;
A
#
# COMPACT_ATOMS: atom_id res chain seq x y z
N ALA A 1 60.08 27.83 -28.04
CA ALA A 1 58.98 27.66 -27.08
C ALA A 1 58.38 26.29 -27.32
N GLY A 2 58.83 25.30 -26.55
CA GLY A 2 58.45 23.90 -26.71
C GLY A 2 57.69 23.39 -25.49
N GLY A 3 56.85 22.39 -25.75
CA GLY A 3 56.51 21.29 -24.83
C GLY A 3 55.66 21.63 -23.62
N GLY A 4 54.34 21.56 -23.77
CA GLY A 4 53.39 21.39 -22.66
C GLY A 4 52.59 20.10 -22.86
N ALA A 5 52.82 19.11 -22.01
CA ALA A 5 52.16 17.81 -22.00
C ALA A 5 50.68 17.91 -21.59
N PRO A 6 49.76 17.11 -22.15
CA PRO A 6 48.50 16.78 -21.49
C PRO A 6 48.67 15.50 -20.65
N ALA A 7 48.42 15.63 -19.34
CA ALA A 7 48.30 14.53 -18.41
C ALA A 7 47.16 13.60 -18.84
N GLY A 8 47.46 12.31 -18.94
CA GLY A 8 46.53 11.27 -19.31
C GLY A 8 45.58 10.88 -18.16
N GLY A 9 44.34 10.56 -18.56
CA GLY A 9 43.63 9.36 -18.12
C GLY A 9 43.32 9.23 -16.64
N GLY A 10 42.34 10.00 -16.15
CA GLY A 10 41.54 9.57 -15.00
C GLY A 10 40.61 8.44 -15.45
N ALA A 11 40.89 7.21 -15.02
CA ALA A 11 39.98 6.08 -15.15
C ALA A 11 38.65 6.39 -14.43
N PRO A 12 37.48 6.05 -15.01
CA PRO A 12 36.24 6.08 -14.25
C PRO A 12 36.29 4.95 -13.21
N GLY A 13 36.39 5.35 -11.95
CA GLY A 13 36.30 4.46 -10.79
C GLY A 13 34.94 3.77 -10.77
N GLY A 14 34.97 2.44 -10.67
CA GLY A 14 33.78 1.61 -10.48
C GLY A 14 33.08 1.96 -9.17
N ALA A 15 31.84 2.44 -9.28
CA ALA A 15 30.90 2.57 -8.20
C ALA A 15 29.96 1.35 -8.20
N GLU A 16 30.49 0.15 -7.96
CA GLU A 16 29.68 -1.08 -7.84
C GLU A 16 29.52 -1.57 -6.39
N GLY A 17 30.13 -0.90 -5.39
CA GLY A 17 30.09 -1.35 -3.99
C GLY A 17 28.90 -0.86 -3.14
N GLY A 18 28.17 0.18 -3.57
CA GLY A 18 27.18 0.84 -2.70
C GLY A 18 25.83 0.12 -2.59
N GLY A 19 25.38 -0.51 -3.68
CA GLY A 19 24.07 -1.16 -3.72
C GLY A 19 24.01 -2.42 -2.85
N GLU A 20 25.06 -3.24 -2.87
CA GLU A 20 25.11 -4.48 -2.08
C GLU A 20 25.12 -4.21 -0.57
N GLU A 21 25.92 -3.24 -0.11
CA GLU A 21 25.96 -2.87 1.30
C GLU A 21 24.62 -2.31 1.80
N GLU A 22 23.93 -1.52 0.97
CA GLU A 22 22.60 -0.99 1.30
C GLU A 22 21.54 -2.10 1.40
N ILE A 23 21.55 -3.05 0.45
CA ILE A 23 20.67 -4.23 0.47
C ILE A 23 20.94 -5.07 1.73
N LYS A 24 22.21 -5.33 2.03
CA LYS A 24 22.61 -6.08 3.22
C LYS A 24 22.13 -5.40 4.50
N LYS A 25 22.27 -4.08 4.59
CA LYS A 25 21.80 -3.30 5.74
C LYS A 25 20.29 -3.41 5.93
N VAL A 26 19.50 -3.29 4.86
CA VAL A 26 18.03 -3.45 4.93
C VAL A 26 17.64 -4.84 5.44
N LEU A 27 18.31 -5.89 4.97
CA LEU A 27 18.06 -7.26 5.42
C LEU A 27 18.46 -7.46 6.89
N GLN A 28 19.56 -6.87 7.33
CA GLN A 28 20.01 -6.91 8.73
C GLN A 28 19.05 -6.15 9.67
N ASP A 29 18.53 -5.00 9.24
CA ASP A 29 17.52 -4.25 9.98
C ASP A 29 16.23 -5.08 10.14
N ALA A 30 15.80 -5.75 9.07
CA ALA A 30 14.63 -6.65 9.10
C ALA A 30 14.86 -7.90 9.97
N ALA A 31 16.09 -8.43 10.00
CA ALA A 31 16.46 -9.54 10.88
C ALA A 31 16.47 -9.11 12.36
N SER A 32 17.02 -7.92 12.64
CA SER A 32 17.02 -7.33 13.99
C SER A 32 15.59 -7.06 14.51
N ALA A 33 14.66 -6.76 13.60
CA ALA A 33 13.23 -6.64 13.91
C ALA A 33 12.50 -7.98 14.07
N GLY A 34 13.19 -9.12 13.91
CA GLY A 34 12.63 -10.47 14.04
C GLY A 34 11.75 -10.91 12.87
N SER A 35 11.73 -10.15 11.77
CA SER A 35 10.92 -10.48 10.57
C SER A 35 11.64 -11.43 9.61
N ILE A 36 12.98 -11.52 9.70
CA ILE A 36 13.82 -12.44 8.92
C ILE A 36 14.75 -13.17 9.89
N ALA A 37 14.96 -14.48 9.69
CA ALA A 37 15.97 -15.19 10.47
C ALA A 37 17.39 -14.74 10.07
N GLU A 38 18.27 -14.47 11.05
CA GLU A 38 19.66 -14.03 10.78
C GLU A 38 20.41 -14.98 9.84
N SER A 39 20.19 -16.29 9.96
CA SER A 39 20.79 -17.31 9.10
C SER A 39 20.36 -17.23 7.62
N ARG A 40 19.25 -16.55 7.32
CA ARG A 40 18.72 -16.40 5.97
C ARG A 40 19.22 -15.13 5.28
N VAL A 41 19.80 -14.17 6.01
CA VAL A 41 20.21 -12.87 5.45
C VAL A 41 21.20 -13.04 4.30
N ASP A 42 22.27 -13.82 4.50
CA ASP A 42 23.29 -14.02 3.46
C ASP A 42 22.76 -14.86 2.28
N GLN A 43 21.87 -15.82 2.55
CA GLN A 43 21.23 -16.62 1.49
C GLN A 43 20.32 -15.75 0.61
N ILE A 44 19.55 -14.87 1.23
CA ILE A 44 18.69 -13.91 0.54
C ILE A 44 19.53 -12.92 -0.25
N LEU A 45 20.59 -12.37 0.34
CA LEU A 45 21.50 -11.45 -0.32
C LEU A 45 22.12 -12.08 -1.57
N GLN A 46 22.64 -13.30 -1.46
CA GLN A 46 23.21 -14.03 -2.59
C GLN A 46 22.16 -14.30 -3.68
N SER A 47 20.92 -14.61 -3.29
CA SER A 47 19.82 -14.82 -4.24
C SER A 47 19.44 -13.52 -4.96
N ILE A 48 19.44 -12.38 -4.25
CA ILE A 48 19.18 -11.06 -4.84
C ILE A 48 20.25 -10.71 -5.89
N LEU A 49 21.53 -10.93 -5.56
CA LEU A 49 22.66 -10.60 -6.44
C LEU A 49 22.74 -11.52 -7.66
N SER A 50 22.35 -12.79 -7.52
CA SER A 50 22.45 -13.79 -8.60
C SER A 50 21.24 -13.86 -9.53
N SER A 51 20.05 -13.41 -9.10
CA SER A 51 18.80 -13.64 -9.84
C SER A 51 18.32 -12.46 -10.72
N GLY A 52 19.17 -11.46 -10.95
CA GLY A 52 18.84 -10.32 -11.82
C GLY A 52 18.72 -10.69 -13.31
N PRO A 53 17.99 -9.92 -14.14
CA PRO A 53 17.12 -8.78 -13.82
C PRO A 53 15.72 -9.20 -13.33
N TYR A 54 15.07 -8.33 -12.55
CA TYR A 54 13.71 -8.50 -12.04
C TYR A 54 12.72 -7.69 -12.86
N THR A 55 11.58 -8.28 -13.20
CA THR A 55 10.52 -7.57 -13.94
C THR A 55 9.66 -6.70 -13.02
N ASN A 56 9.39 -7.16 -11.79
CA ASN A 56 8.63 -6.42 -10.78
C ASN A 56 8.92 -6.98 -9.38
N LEU A 57 8.33 -6.35 -8.35
CA LEU A 57 8.51 -6.76 -6.95
C LEU A 57 7.98 -8.17 -6.66
N ILE A 58 6.94 -8.63 -7.35
CA ILE A 58 6.41 -10.00 -7.19
C ILE A 58 7.36 -11.04 -7.81
N ASP A 59 7.96 -10.75 -8.96
CA ASP A 59 9.00 -11.59 -9.56
C ASP A 59 10.22 -11.72 -8.62
N MET A 60 10.63 -10.62 -7.98
CA MET A 60 11.70 -10.64 -6.97
C MET A 60 11.34 -11.52 -5.76
N LEU A 61 10.11 -11.45 -5.26
CA LEU A 61 9.64 -12.32 -4.18
C LEU A 61 9.83 -13.80 -4.53
N PHE A 62 9.40 -14.21 -5.73
CA PHE A 62 9.52 -15.60 -6.17
C PHE A 62 10.97 -16.04 -6.44
N LYS A 63 11.82 -15.16 -6.99
CA LYS A 63 13.22 -15.48 -7.29
C LYS A 63 14.10 -15.55 -6.04
N THR A 64 13.82 -14.72 -5.04
CA THR A 64 14.60 -14.69 -3.79
C THR A 64 14.15 -15.75 -2.78
N GLY A 65 12.98 -16.37 -2.99
CA GLY A 65 12.46 -17.41 -2.10
C GLY A 65 12.05 -16.88 -0.72
N MET A 66 11.80 -15.57 -0.60
CA MET A 66 11.24 -14.98 0.62
C MET A 66 9.79 -15.41 0.82
N THR A 67 9.33 -15.45 2.06
CA THR A 67 7.91 -15.49 2.39
C THR A 67 7.28 -14.10 2.21
N ALA A 68 5.95 -14.01 2.09
CA ALA A 68 5.26 -12.72 1.99
C ALA A 68 5.51 -11.83 3.21
N GLU A 69 5.65 -12.44 4.40
CA GLU A 69 5.94 -11.74 5.65
C GLU A 69 7.34 -11.12 5.66
N GLU A 70 8.36 -11.92 5.33
CA GLU A 70 9.75 -11.45 5.18
C GLU A 70 9.85 -10.35 4.12
N PHE A 71 9.14 -10.54 3.01
CA PHE A 71 9.12 -9.59 1.92
C PHE A 71 8.46 -8.26 2.30
N ASN A 72 7.34 -8.29 3.02
CA ASN A 72 6.65 -7.09 3.46
C ASN A 72 7.52 -6.19 4.34
N ALA A 73 8.45 -6.77 5.12
CA ALA A 73 9.38 -6.01 5.95
C ALA A 73 10.37 -5.20 5.11
N VAL A 74 10.75 -5.69 3.93
CA VAL A 74 11.81 -5.10 3.11
C VAL A 74 11.30 -4.41 1.84
N ALA A 75 10.09 -4.75 1.38
CA ALA A 75 9.51 -4.29 0.11
C ALA A 75 9.45 -2.77 -0.04
N SER A 76 9.30 -2.02 1.06
CA SER A 76 9.26 -0.55 1.04
C SER A 76 10.60 0.10 0.68
N ARG A 77 11.71 -0.63 0.84
CA ARG A 77 13.08 -0.16 0.54
C ARG A 77 13.54 -0.59 -0.84
N PHE A 78 12.81 -1.48 -1.50
CA PHE A 78 13.12 -1.96 -2.84
C PHE A 78 12.23 -1.26 -3.87
N THR A 79 12.84 -0.85 -4.97
CA THR A 79 12.13 -0.42 -6.19
C THR A 79 12.64 -1.27 -7.35
N ALA A 80 11.73 -1.97 -8.03
CA ALA A 80 12.07 -2.65 -9.28
C ALA A 80 12.03 -1.59 -10.39
N SER A 81 13.19 -0.99 -10.67
CA SER A 81 13.31 -0.01 -11.75
C SER A 81 13.78 -0.72 -13.03
N SER A 82 12.85 -1.12 -13.90
CA SER A 82 13.15 -1.09 -15.33
C SER A 82 13.30 0.39 -15.67
N GLY A 83 14.42 0.80 -16.28
CA GLY A 83 14.75 2.20 -16.58
C GLY A 83 13.80 2.92 -17.56
N GLN A 84 12.54 2.52 -17.62
CA GLN A 84 11.52 2.97 -18.54
C GLN A 84 10.10 2.91 -17.92
N ASP A 85 9.90 3.26 -16.65
CA ASP A 85 8.54 3.33 -16.10
C ASP A 85 8.24 4.72 -15.54
N GLY A 86 7.84 5.60 -16.44
CA GLY A 86 7.12 6.82 -16.08
C GLY A 86 5.81 6.42 -15.43
N ALA A 87 5.72 6.53 -14.10
CA ALA A 87 4.51 6.52 -13.28
C ALA A 87 3.30 5.85 -13.94
N ALA A 88 3.41 4.54 -14.23
CA ALA A 88 2.25 3.77 -14.62
C ALA A 88 1.22 3.93 -13.49
N SER A 89 -0.01 4.27 -13.85
CA SER A 89 -1.09 4.37 -12.85
C SER A 89 -1.38 2.96 -12.33
N LEU A 90 -0.72 2.60 -11.22
CA LEU A 90 -0.87 1.29 -10.60
C LEU A 90 -2.23 1.19 -9.89
N ILE A 91 -2.86 0.03 -10.04
CA ILE A 91 -4.15 -0.26 -9.42
C ILE A 91 -3.92 -0.69 -7.97
N ASN A 92 -4.58 -0.03 -7.02
CA ASN A 92 -4.51 -0.44 -5.63
C ASN A 92 -5.33 -1.72 -5.38
N VAL A 93 -4.66 -2.87 -5.22
CA VAL A 93 -5.32 -4.18 -5.04
C VAL A 93 -6.08 -4.30 -3.72
N ASN A 94 -5.73 -3.49 -2.72
CA ASN A 94 -6.43 -3.47 -1.43
C ASN A 94 -7.80 -2.78 -1.52
N SER A 95 -8.06 -1.98 -2.56
CA SER A 95 -9.31 -1.25 -2.73
C SER A 95 -10.02 -1.51 -4.06
N ALA A 96 -9.34 -2.05 -5.07
CA ALA A 96 -9.92 -2.27 -6.39
C ALA A 96 -11.19 -3.15 -6.34
N PRO A 97 -12.26 -2.79 -7.08
CA PRO A 97 -13.43 -3.63 -7.25
C PRO A 97 -13.16 -4.78 -8.24
N LYS A 98 -14.07 -5.76 -8.28
CA LYS A 98 -13.93 -6.98 -9.09
C LYS A 98 -13.74 -6.65 -10.57
N GLU A 99 -14.55 -5.73 -11.07
CA GLU A 99 -14.56 -5.30 -12.46
C GLU A 99 -13.21 -4.69 -12.86
N VAL A 100 -12.59 -3.92 -11.96
CA VAL A 100 -11.25 -3.35 -12.19
C VAL A 100 -10.18 -4.43 -12.15
N LEU A 101 -10.25 -5.38 -11.21
CA LEU A 101 -9.30 -6.50 -11.16
C LEU A 101 -9.38 -7.39 -12.41
N MET A 102 -10.56 -7.56 -13.00
CA MET A 102 -10.75 -8.31 -14.24
C MET A 102 -10.15 -7.62 -15.48
N THR A 103 -9.82 -6.33 -15.40
CA THR A 103 -9.12 -5.63 -16.50
C THR A 103 -7.62 -5.89 -16.53
N LEU A 104 -7.07 -6.52 -15.48
CA LEU A 104 -5.66 -6.84 -15.38
C LEU A 104 -5.28 -7.99 -16.32
N PRO A 105 -4.06 -7.97 -16.89
CA PRO A 105 -3.62 -8.95 -17.88
C PRO A 105 -3.58 -10.36 -17.29
N GLY A 106 -4.26 -11.31 -17.95
CA GLY A 106 -4.21 -12.74 -17.58
C GLY A 106 -5.05 -13.13 -16.36
N LEU A 107 -5.85 -12.22 -15.80
CA LEU A 107 -6.79 -12.53 -14.73
C LEU A 107 -8.16 -12.94 -15.29
N SER A 108 -8.68 -14.05 -14.76
CA SER A 108 -10.07 -14.49 -14.97
C SER A 108 -10.97 -14.00 -13.84
N GLU A 109 -12.28 -14.18 -14.00
CA GLU A 109 -13.27 -13.86 -12.97
C GLU A 109 -12.98 -14.60 -11.65
N ALA A 110 -12.62 -15.88 -11.71
CA ALA A 110 -12.29 -16.69 -10.55
C ALA A 110 -11.04 -16.18 -9.81
N ASP A 111 -10.06 -15.66 -10.55
CA ASP A 111 -8.84 -15.09 -9.95
C ASP A 111 -9.14 -13.76 -9.23
N ALA A 112 -9.98 -12.91 -9.83
CA ALA A 112 -10.43 -11.67 -9.20
C ALA A 112 -11.24 -11.96 -7.92
N GLU A 113 -12.08 -12.99 -7.93
CA GLU A 113 -12.78 -13.46 -6.73
C GLU A 113 -11.82 -14.01 -5.67
N ALA A 114 -10.79 -14.77 -6.06
CA ALA A 114 -9.77 -15.26 -5.15
C ALA A 114 -9.04 -14.11 -4.44
N LEU A 115 -8.66 -13.06 -5.17
CA LEU A 115 -8.05 -11.85 -4.59
C LEU A 115 -8.98 -11.17 -3.57
N ILE A 116 -10.27 -11.00 -3.92
CA ILE A 116 -11.25 -10.38 -3.03
C ILE A 116 -11.52 -11.24 -1.79
N ALA A 117 -11.61 -12.56 -1.96
CA ALA A 117 -11.82 -13.51 -0.88
C ALA A 117 -10.62 -13.52 0.07
N TYR A 118 -9.40 -13.61 -0.47
CA TYR A 118 -8.17 -13.51 0.31
C TYR A 118 -8.13 -12.19 1.09
N ARG A 119 -8.38 -11.05 0.43
CA ARG A 119 -8.43 -9.73 1.07
C ARG A 119 -9.46 -9.67 2.21
N ARG A 120 -10.64 -10.25 2.03
CA ARG A 120 -11.69 -10.28 3.06
C ARG A 120 -11.26 -11.12 4.27
N ASN A 121 -10.60 -12.24 4.02
CA ASN A 121 -10.14 -13.16 5.07
C ASN A 121 -8.92 -12.58 5.81
N ALA A 122 -7.92 -12.09 5.09
CA ALA A 122 -6.72 -11.47 5.65
C ALA A 122 -7.01 -10.12 6.33
N GLY A 123 -7.98 -9.35 5.80
CA GLY A 123 -8.46 -8.09 6.38
C GLY A 123 -9.41 -8.29 7.57
N GLY A 124 -9.95 -9.50 7.77
CA GLY A 124 -10.78 -9.86 8.91
C GLY A 124 -10.03 -9.78 10.26
N SER A 125 -8.71 -9.91 10.24
CA SER A 125 -7.86 -9.81 11.43
C SER A 125 -7.66 -8.36 11.93
N SER A 126 -8.08 -7.34 11.17
CA SER A 126 -8.06 -5.92 11.58
C SER A 126 -9.44 -5.42 12.05
N ALA A 127 -10.49 -6.25 11.98
CA ALA A 127 -11.85 -5.87 12.41
C ALA A 127 -12.14 -6.15 13.91
N ALA A 128 -11.16 -6.63 14.69
CA ALA A 128 -11.31 -6.95 16.11
C ALA A 128 -10.57 -5.99 17.08
N ALA A 129 -9.95 -4.91 16.60
CA ALA A 129 -9.44 -3.85 17.48
C ALA A 129 -10.50 -2.76 17.71
N SER A 130 -11.66 -3.16 18.24
CA SER A 130 -12.59 -2.20 18.86
C SER A 130 -12.19 -1.98 20.31
N GLY A 131 -11.56 -0.85 20.60
CA GLY A 131 -11.37 -0.39 21.99
C GLY A 131 -10.09 0.37 22.30
N SER A 132 -9.76 1.45 21.58
CA SER A 132 -9.14 2.65 22.18
C SER A 132 -8.94 3.72 21.10
N GLY A 133 -9.27 4.96 21.43
CA GLY A 133 -9.20 6.12 20.53
C GLY A 133 -7.78 6.63 20.29
N ALA A 134 -6.85 5.75 19.90
CA ALA A 134 -5.54 6.13 19.40
C ALA A 134 -5.50 5.85 17.89
N GLN A 135 -5.87 6.84 17.09
CA GLN A 135 -5.58 6.83 15.65
C GLN A 135 -4.06 6.97 15.49
N SER A 136 -3.36 5.84 15.49
CA SER A 136 -1.98 5.80 15.04
C SER A 136 -1.99 5.79 13.51
N SER A 137 -1.48 6.86 12.93
CA SER A 137 -0.96 6.89 11.57
C SER A 137 0.28 5.99 11.55
N THR A 138 0.09 4.69 11.41
CA THR A 138 1.20 3.76 11.27
C THR A 138 0.81 2.77 10.20
N ALA A 139 1.80 2.41 9.38
CA ALA A 139 1.70 1.47 8.28
C ALA A 139 0.69 0.35 8.59
N SER A 140 -0.09 -0.06 7.60
CA SER A 140 -0.91 -1.27 7.69
C SER A 140 0.01 -2.40 8.16
N THR A 141 -0.03 -2.76 9.44
CA THR A 141 0.74 -3.88 9.99
C THR A 141 -0.18 -5.08 9.90
N GLY A 142 -0.01 -5.87 8.85
CA GLY A 142 -0.82 -7.05 8.59
C GLY A 142 -0.49 -7.67 7.23
N PRO A 143 -1.09 -8.81 6.87
CA PRO A 143 -0.75 -9.53 5.64
C PRO A 143 -0.91 -8.68 4.37
N LEU A 144 -1.81 -7.70 4.39
CA LEU A 144 -2.12 -6.80 3.27
C LEU A 144 -1.22 -5.55 3.18
N ALA A 145 -0.17 -5.47 4.01
CA ALA A 145 0.73 -4.33 4.10
C ALA A 145 1.50 -4.06 2.82
N GLY A 146 2.19 -5.08 2.34
CA GLY A 146 2.94 -5.07 1.11
C GLY A 146 2.23 -5.89 0.05
N ILE A 147 2.78 -5.84 -1.16
CA ILE A 147 2.22 -6.53 -2.32
C ILE A 147 2.38 -8.06 -2.26
N GLY A 148 3.14 -8.58 -1.28
CA GLY A 148 3.48 -10.00 -1.18
C GLY A 148 2.27 -10.93 -1.10
N TRP A 149 1.17 -10.50 -0.50
CA TRP A 149 -0.04 -11.34 -0.38
C TRP A 149 -0.66 -11.74 -1.72
N VAL A 150 -0.39 -10.99 -2.79
CA VAL A 150 -0.85 -11.33 -4.15
C VAL A 150 -0.27 -12.67 -4.60
N SER A 151 0.94 -13.02 -4.16
CA SER A 151 1.58 -14.31 -4.42
C SER A 151 0.92 -15.49 -3.71
N GLU A 152 0.19 -15.23 -2.62
CA GLU A 152 -0.54 -16.25 -1.88
C GLU A 152 -1.97 -16.43 -2.42
N ALA A 153 -2.54 -15.37 -2.97
CA ALA A 153 -3.89 -15.38 -3.53
C ALA A 153 -3.96 -15.93 -4.96
N LEU A 154 -2.84 -15.90 -5.70
CA LEU A 154 -2.80 -16.27 -7.13
C LEU A 154 -1.63 -17.20 -7.47
N PRO A 155 -1.76 -18.02 -8.52
CA PRO A 155 -0.64 -18.76 -9.09
C PRO A 155 0.50 -17.83 -9.53
N ARG A 156 1.74 -18.33 -9.44
CA ARG A 156 2.97 -17.57 -9.73
C ARG A 156 2.91 -16.85 -11.08
N GLU A 157 2.50 -17.53 -12.13
CA GLU A 157 2.49 -17.00 -13.50
C GLU A 157 1.59 -15.76 -13.60
N LYS A 158 0.41 -15.81 -12.96
CA LYS A 158 -0.55 -14.70 -12.96
C LYS A 158 -0.10 -13.57 -12.04
N ALA A 159 0.41 -13.91 -10.85
CA ALA A 159 0.91 -12.92 -9.89
C ALA A 159 2.08 -12.10 -10.49
N VAL A 160 3.02 -12.75 -11.17
CA VAL A 160 4.12 -12.06 -11.87
C VAL A 160 3.60 -11.22 -13.03
N ALA A 161 2.63 -11.70 -13.82
CA ALA A 161 2.08 -10.97 -14.95
C ALA A 161 1.42 -9.64 -14.55
N ILE A 162 0.74 -9.60 -13.40
CA ILE A 162 0.06 -8.38 -12.93
C ILE A 162 0.96 -7.49 -12.06
N GLY A 163 2.11 -7.98 -11.59
CA GLY A 163 2.96 -7.30 -10.61
C GLY A 163 3.45 -5.90 -11.00
N GLY A 164 3.52 -5.61 -12.31
CA GLY A 164 3.84 -4.27 -12.83
C GLY A 164 2.64 -3.32 -12.95
N ALA A 165 1.41 -3.80 -12.76
CA ALA A 165 0.17 -3.03 -12.90
C ALA A 165 -0.54 -2.76 -11.55
N VAL A 166 0.00 -3.29 -10.45
CA VAL A 166 -0.65 -3.28 -9.13
C VAL A 166 0.21 -2.63 -8.06
N THR A 167 -0.43 -2.08 -7.04
CA THR A 167 0.21 -1.51 -5.84
C THR A 167 -0.65 -1.76 -4.60
N THR A 168 -0.07 -1.69 -3.40
CA THR A 168 -0.82 -1.59 -2.14
C THR A 168 -0.86 -0.16 -1.61
N LEU A 169 -0.07 0.74 -2.20
CA LEU A 169 0.09 2.10 -1.75
C LEU A 169 -1.04 2.99 -2.31
N SER A 170 -1.45 3.97 -1.53
CA SER A 170 -2.31 5.07 -1.98
C SER A 170 -1.80 6.35 -1.34
N THR A 171 -1.41 7.30 -2.17
CA THR A 171 -0.97 8.63 -1.72
C THR A 171 -2.17 9.54 -1.49
N GLN A 172 -3.19 9.43 -2.34
CA GLN A 172 -4.43 10.19 -2.23
C GLN A 172 -5.49 9.40 -1.46
N ARG A 173 -6.25 10.11 -0.63
CA ARG A 173 -7.36 9.58 0.16
C ARG A 173 -8.49 10.59 0.21
N SER A 174 -9.72 10.11 0.36
CA SER A 174 -10.90 10.97 0.50
C SER A 174 -11.66 10.67 1.77
N ALA A 175 -12.24 11.70 2.37
CA ALA A 175 -13.13 11.61 3.53
C ALA A 175 -14.47 12.27 3.20
N ASP A 176 -15.57 11.61 3.55
CA ASP A 176 -16.91 12.18 3.58
C ASP A 176 -17.25 12.50 5.03
N ILE A 177 -17.46 13.77 5.31
CA ILE A 177 -17.55 14.34 6.66
C ILE A 177 -18.95 14.88 6.84
N VAL A 178 -19.66 14.40 7.86
CA VAL A 178 -20.98 14.91 8.26
C VAL A 178 -20.85 15.50 9.66
N ALA A 179 -21.03 16.81 9.77
CA ALA A 179 -21.13 17.51 11.04
C ALA A 179 -22.61 17.73 11.36
N VAL A 180 -23.03 17.47 12.59
CA VAL A 180 -24.43 17.59 13.02
C VAL A 180 -24.49 18.44 14.27
N SER A 181 -25.51 19.29 14.40
CA SER A 181 -25.78 20.00 15.64
C SER A 181 -26.18 19.02 16.75
N GLY A 182 -25.92 19.40 18.01
CA GLY A 182 -26.20 18.52 19.17
C GLY A 182 -27.67 18.12 19.32
N ASP A 183 -28.61 18.89 18.76
CA ASP A 183 -30.04 18.59 18.73
C ASP A 183 -30.49 17.80 17.49
N GLY A 184 -29.57 17.46 16.57
CA GLY A 184 -29.88 16.71 15.35
C GLY A 184 -30.76 17.46 14.34
N ARG A 185 -30.87 18.80 14.44
CA ARG A 185 -31.74 19.62 13.59
C ARG A 185 -31.02 20.31 12.44
N ALA A 186 -29.70 20.51 12.55
CA ALA A 186 -28.87 21.07 11.50
C ALA A 186 -27.72 20.12 11.20
N PHE A 187 -27.27 20.10 9.94
CA PHE A 187 -26.08 19.37 9.55
C PHE A 187 -25.35 20.08 8.40
N GLU A 188 -24.07 19.77 8.28
CA GLU A 188 -23.23 20.15 7.15
C GLU A 188 -22.49 18.90 6.66
N ARG A 189 -22.42 18.72 5.34
CA ARG A 189 -21.68 17.63 4.72
C ARG A 189 -20.56 18.18 3.85
N TYR A 190 -19.36 17.64 3.99
CA TYR A 190 -18.20 17.99 3.18
C TYR A 190 -17.53 16.74 2.63
N ARG A 191 -17.13 16.78 1.35
CA ARG A 191 -16.18 15.84 0.78
C ARG A 191 -14.80 16.48 0.73
N MET A 192 -13.85 15.81 1.35
CA MET A 192 -12.44 16.17 1.37
C MET A 192 -11.63 15.15 0.56
N VAL A 193 -10.69 15.61 -0.26
CA VAL A 193 -9.62 14.77 -0.82
C VAL A 193 -8.30 15.37 -0.38
N TYR A 194 -7.42 14.54 0.15
CA TYR A 194 -6.09 14.94 0.56
C TYR A 194 -5.03 14.01 -0.04
N ASP A 195 -3.89 14.58 -0.37
CA ASP A 195 -2.71 13.88 -0.86
C ASP A 195 -1.65 13.85 0.25
N GLY A 196 -1.26 12.65 0.66
CA GLY A 196 -0.24 12.39 1.68
C GLY A 196 1.11 11.94 1.10
N SER A 197 1.39 12.17 -0.18
CA SER A 197 2.69 11.81 -0.80
C SER A 197 3.88 12.60 -0.27
N GLY A 198 3.66 13.81 0.25
CA GLY A 198 4.70 14.68 0.79
C GLY A 198 4.84 14.63 2.31
N GLU A 199 5.81 15.38 2.84
CA GLU A 199 6.07 15.52 4.29
C GLU A 199 4.88 16.09 5.07
N SER A 200 4.05 16.92 4.43
CA SER A 200 2.80 17.43 4.98
C SER A 200 1.63 17.11 4.04
N PRO A 201 0.50 16.60 4.55
CA PRO A 201 -0.69 16.34 3.73
C PRO A 201 -1.18 17.62 3.05
N ARG A 202 -1.50 17.51 1.76
CA ARG A 202 -2.04 18.62 0.96
C ARG A 202 -3.52 18.39 0.68
N LEU A 203 -4.34 19.41 0.93
CA LEU A 203 -5.75 19.41 0.60
C LEU A 203 -5.92 19.61 -0.91
N VAL A 204 -6.47 18.60 -1.60
CA VAL A 204 -6.71 18.63 -3.05
C VAL A 204 -8.13 19.10 -3.36
N LEU A 205 -9.11 18.64 -2.58
CA LEU A 205 -10.51 18.99 -2.76
C LEU A 205 -11.14 19.28 -1.39
N TRP A 206 -11.92 20.36 -1.35
CA TRP A 206 -12.86 20.64 -0.28
C TRP A 206 -14.18 21.08 -0.90
N GLN A 207 -15.19 20.23 -0.81
CA GLN A 207 -16.48 20.48 -1.44
C GLN A 207 -17.60 20.33 -0.42
N ARG A 208 -18.44 21.37 -0.31
CA ARG A 208 -19.67 21.31 0.47
C ARG A 208 -20.75 20.54 -0.30
N LEU A 209 -21.29 19.50 0.33
CA LEU A 209 -22.31 18.61 -0.21
C LEU A 209 -23.65 18.68 0.54
N THR A 210 -23.80 19.63 1.47
CA THR A 210 -25.01 19.80 2.30
C THR A 210 -26.29 19.95 1.48
N HIS A 211 -26.20 20.53 0.27
CA HIS A 211 -27.32 20.67 -0.66
C HIS A 211 -27.85 19.34 -1.19
N LEU A 212 -27.10 18.23 -1.08
CA LEU A 212 -27.54 16.88 -1.45
C LEU A 212 -28.39 16.20 -0.36
N GLY A 213 -28.66 16.90 0.74
CA GLY A 213 -29.47 16.37 1.83
C GLY A 213 -28.69 15.44 2.76
N TRP A 214 -29.43 14.79 3.65
CA TRP A 214 -28.88 13.95 4.70
C TRP A 214 -28.34 12.62 4.14
N PRO A 215 -27.06 12.26 4.39
CA PRO A 215 -26.43 11.12 3.74
C PRO A 215 -26.47 9.80 4.54
N LEU A 216 -26.93 9.84 5.80
CA LEU A 216 -26.96 8.66 6.68
C LEU A 216 -28.38 8.11 6.81
N ASP A 217 -28.51 6.99 7.52
CA ASP A 217 -29.82 6.41 7.83
C ASP A 217 -30.69 7.38 8.66
N ALA A 218 -32.00 7.38 8.42
CA ALA A 218 -32.94 8.24 9.12
C ALA A 218 -33.03 7.90 10.62
N SER A 219 -32.77 6.65 11.01
CA SER A 219 -32.70 6.22 12.42
C SER A 219 -31.64 7.00 13.20
N ILE A 220 -30.49 7.30 12.59
CA ILE A 220 -29.42 8.09 13.22
C ILE A 220 -29.90 9.50 13.56
N LEU A 221 -30.64 10.14 12.66
CA LEU A 221 -31.25 11.45 12.95
C LEU A 221 -32.27 11.38 14.08
N THR A 222 -33.11 10.35 14.09
CA THR A 222 -34.11 10.15 15.15
C THR A 222 -33.44 9.99 16.51
N SER A 223 -32.37 9.20 16.61
CA SER A 223 -31.58 9.05 17.84
C SER A 223 -30.97 10.37 18.29
N LEU A 224 -30.31 11.12 17.39
CA LEU A 224 -29.74 12.42 17.72
C LEU A 224 -30.81 13.42 18.20
N ARG A 225 -31.98 13.44 17.54
CA ARG A 225 -33.10 14.31 17.92
C ARG A 225 -33.76 13.92 19.25
N SER A 226 -33.65 12.66 19.66
CA SER A 226 -34.08 12.20 20.99
C SER A 226 -33.08 12.54 22.10
N GLY A 227 -31.95 13.18 21.78
CA GLY A 227 -30.92 13.57 22.73
C GLY A 227 -29.83 12.54 22.96
N ALA A 228 -29.75 11.49 22.13
CA ALA A 228 -28.65 10.52 22.19
C ALA A 228 -27.33 11.20 21.79
N SER A 229 -26.25 10.85 22.50
CA SER A 229 -24.93 11.37 22.16
C SER A 229 -24.34 10.69 20.91
N LEU A 230 -23.41 11.35 20.22
CA LEU A 230 -22.72 10.76 19.05
C LEU A 230 -22.01 9.44 19.41
N ALA A 231 -21.59 9.27 20.66
CA ALA A 231 -20.92 8.07 21.14
C ALA A 231 -21.86 6.86 21.28
N GLU A 232 -23.17 7.10 21.43
CA GLU A 232 -24.21 6.07 21.55
C GLU A 232 -24.73 5.59 20.19
N LEU A 233 -24.38 6.29 19.10
CA LEU A 233 -24.77 5.88 17.77
C LEU A 233 -24.07 4.57 17.37
N PRO A 234 -24.74 3.71 16.58
CA PRO A 234 -24.13 2.49 16.09
C PRO A 234 -22.90 2.83 15.25
N ARG A 235 -21.74 2.38 15.72
CA ARG A 235 -20.49 2.43 14.95
C ARG A 235 -20.60 1.43 13.80
N THR A 236 -21.04 1.90 12.65
CA THR A 236 -21.02 1.08 11.43
C THR A 236 -19.67 1.24 10.77
N THR A 237 -18.81 0.22 10.88
CA THR A 237 -17.56 0.12 10.12
C THR A 237 -17.78 -0.41 8.69
N ARG A 238 -19.03 -0.38 8.19
CA ARG A 238 -19.30 -0.75 6.80
C ARG A 238 -18.66 0.31 5.91
N ARG A 239 -17.52 -0.05 5.30
CA ARG A 239 -17.05 0.58 4.06
C ARG A 239 -18.22 0.48 3.07
N GLY A 240 -18.94 1.58 2.89
CA GLY A 240 -19.93 1.71 1.83
C GLY A 240 -19.22 1.40 0.51
N VAL A 241 -19.84 0.53 -0.29
CA VAL A 241 -19.49 0.39 -1.69
C VAL A 241 -20.07 1.63 -2.36
N PHE A 242 -19.19 2.54 -2.80
CA PHE A 242 -19.53 3.59 -3.73
C PHE A 242 -19.12 3.14 -5.12
#